data_AF-A0A165NEP3-F1
#
_entry.id   AF-A0A165NEP3-F1
#
_cell.length_a   1.000
_cell.length_b   1.000
_cell.length_c   1.000
_cell.angle_alpha   90.00
_cell.angle_beta   90.00
_cell.angle_gamma   90.00
#
_symmetry.space_group_name_H-M   'P 1'
#
loop_
_entity.id
_entity.type
_entity.pdbx_description
1 polymer ?
#
loop_
_entity_poly.entity_id
_entity_poly.type
_entity_poly.pdbx_seq_one_letter_code
_entity_poly.pdbx_strand_id
1 'polypeptide(L)'
;MGQPELTVEVPLHARYGSLSLGDRPGYHTIRLEQPIGFWACPASKHSNIPHEVAPHIRPELFPKSAISIIPHAPSATAMDLVIPVGSLADLTFVDVGTAAAILFCFLYLSLVSLRTAHRLYQAPNMLKTE
;
A
#
# COMPACT_ATOMS: atom_id res chain seq x y z
N MET A 1 -2.43 -44.04 0.57
CA MET A 1 -3.15 -42.94 1.25
C MET A 1 -2.41 -41.66 0.91
N GLY A 2 -3.03 -40.74 0.17
CA GLY A 2 -2.41 -39.45 -0.15
C GLY A 2 -2.32 -38.59 1.10
N GLN A 3 -1.21 -37.85 1.26
CA GLN A 3 -1.12 -36.83 2.31
C GLN A 3 -2.09 -35.69 1.96
N PRO A 4 -2.80 -35.11 2.95
CA PRO A 4 -3.65 -33.95 2.71
C PRO A 4 -2.78 -32.77 2.26
N GLU A 5 -3.15 -32.16 1.14
CA GLU A 5 -2.52 -30.93 0.65
C GLU A 5 -3.17 -29.72 1.31
N LEU A 6 -2.37 -28.88 1.95
CA LEU A 6 -2.82 -27.64 2.58
C LEU A 6 -2.23 -26.45 1.83
N THR A 7 -3.07 -25.68 1.16
CA THR A 7 -2.70 -24.42 0.53
C THR A 7 -3.06 -23.26 1.44
N VAL A 8 -2.10 -22.39 1.72
CA VAL A 8 -2.30 -21.18 2.54
C VAL A 8 -2.02 -19.96 1.67
N GLU A 9 -3.01 -19.09 1.52
CA GLU A 9 -2.85 -17.78 0.89
C GLU A 9 -2.34 -16.78 1.92
N VAL A 10 -1.10 -16.31 1.75
CA VAL A 10 -0.50 -15.32 2.63
C VAL A 10 -0.67 -13.94 2.01
N PRO A 11 -1.45 -13.03 2.62
CA PRO A 11 -1.62 -11.68 2.08
C PRO A 11 -0.31 -10.92 2.15
N LEU A 12 0.16 -10.43 1.00
CA LEU A 12 1.36 -9.60 0.91
C LEU A 12 0.97 -8.13 1.03
N HIS A 13 1.41 -7.47 2.10
CA HIS A 13 1.23 -6.03 2.27
C HIS A 13 2.51 -5.29 1.88
N ALA A 14 2.54 -4.76 0.66
CA ALA A 14 3.62 -3.89 0.21
C ALA A 14 3.35 -2.45 0.66
N ARG A 15 4.33 -1.81 1.30
CA ARG A 15 4.34 -0.35 1.46
C ARG A 15 4.95 0.29 0.22
N TYR A 16 4.53 1.50 -0.10
CA TYR A 16 5.13 2.28 -1.17
C TYR A 16 6.65 2.36 -0.99
N GLY A 17 7.37 2.07 -2.07
CA GLY A 17 8.82 2.24 -2.12
C GLY A 17 9.22 3.71 -2.09
N SER A 18 10.51 3.98 -1.90
CA SER A 18 11.05 5.31 -2.11
C SER A 18 10.95 5.70 -3.59
N LEU A 19 10.53 6.93 -3.87
CA LEU A 19 10.45 7.47 -5.22
C LEU A 19 11.79 7.30 -5.97
N SER A 20 11.74 7.04 -7.27
CA SER A 20 12.94 6.97 -8.08
C SER A 20 13.53 8.37 -8.28
N LEU A 21 14.85 8.50 -8.04
CA LEU A 21 15.61 9.72 -8.31
C LEU A 21 16.16 9.68 -9.73
N GLY A 22 15.91 10.75 -10.50
CA GLY A 22 16.48 10.96 -11.84
C GLY A 22 15.78 10.15 -12.95
N ASP A 23 16.55 9.76 -13.96
CA ASP A 23 16.07 9.14 -15.21
C ASP A 23 15.72 7.64 -15.09
N ARG A 24 15.64 7.13 -13.84
CA ARG A 24 15.31 5.73 -13.61
C ARG A 24 13.80 5.53 -13.81
N PRO A 25 13.40 4.46 -14.53
CA PRO A 25 11.98 4.12 -14.66
C PRO A 25 11.37 4.04 -13.26
N GLY A 26 10.14 4.55 -13.09
CA GLY A 26 9.42 4.62 -11.81
C GLY A 26 9.00 3.25 -11.24
N TYR A 27 9.80 2.21 -11.48
CA TYR A 27 9.61 0.83 -11.11
C TYR A 27 10.88 0.32 -10.42
N HIS A 28 10.70 -0.45 -9.34
CA HIS A 28 11.78 -1.11 -8.64
C HIS A 28 11.53 -2.62 -8.61
N THR A 29 12.57 -3.40 -8.84
CA THR A 29 12.55 -4.84 -8.62
C THR A 29 12.96 -5.13 -7.18
N ILE A 30 12.10 -5.80 -6.43
CA ILE A 30 12.41 -6.33 -5.11
C ILE A 30 12.46 -7.85 -5.18
N ARG A 31 13.39 -8.44 -4.42
CA ARG A 31 13.50 -9.89 -4.28
C ARG A 31 12.75 -10.31 -3.03
N LEU A 32 11.67 -11.06 -3.22
CA LEU A 32 10.88 -11.62 -2.14
C LEU A 32 11.35 -13.03 -1.85
N GLU A 33 11.93 -13.20 -0.66
CA GLU A 33 12.27 -14.52 -0.13
C GLU A 33 10.98 -15.26 0.27
N GLN A 34 10.99 -16.58 0.12
CA GLN A 34 9.82 -17.40 0.41
C GLN A 34 9.58 -17.49 1.92
N PRO A 35 8.32 -17.46 2.40
CA PRO A 35 8.02 -17.67 3.80
C PRO A 35 8.40 -19.09 4.25
N ILE A 36 8.97 -19.19 5.46
CA ILE A 36 9.28 -20.46 6.10
C ILE A 36 8.09 -20.90 6.95
N GLY A 37 7.49 -22.04 6.59
CA GLY A 37 6.42 -22.66 7.37
C GLY A 37 6.98 -23.47 8.54
N PHE A 38 6.39 -23.31 9.72
CA PHE A 38 6.74 -24.08 10.92
C PHE A 38 5.50 -24.46 11.72
N TRP A 39 5.59 -25.58 12.43
CA TRP A 39 4.66 -26.00 13.46
C TRP A 39 5.08 -25.43 14.81
N ALA A 40 4.12 -24.92 15.56
CA ALA A 40 4.29 -24.53 16.96
C ALA A 40 3.36 -25.38 17.83
N CYS A 41 3.88 -26.47 18.37
CA CYS A 41 3.11 -27.42 19.16
C CYS A 41 3.25 -27.11 20.66
N PRO A 42 2.20 -27.14 21.49
CA PRO A 42 2.34 -26.99 22.93
C PRO A 42 3.35 -27.99 23.50
N ALA A 43 4.31 -27.51 24.29
CA ALA A 43 5.37 -28.32 24.88
C ALA A 43 5.49 -28.03 26.38
N SER A 44 5.70 -29.08 27.17
CA SER A 44 5.90 -28.97 28.61
C SER A 44 7.29 -28.42 28.99
N LYS A 45 8.22 -28.34 28.03
CA LYS A 45 9.58 -27.83 28.19
C LYS A 45 9.88 -26.84 27.07
N HIS A 46 10.75 -25.89 27.36
CA HIS A 46 11.26 -24.94 26.37
C HIS A 46 12.02 -25.72 25.28
N SER A 47 11.61 -25.55 24.01
CA SER A 47 12.32 -26.16 22.89
C SER A 47 13.30 -25.19 22.28
N ASN A 48 14.44 -25.69 21.80
CA ASN A 48 15.34 -24.89 20.99
C ASN A 48 14.66 -24.48 19.69
N ILE A 49 14.67 -23.19 19.38
CA ILE A 49 14.16 -22.64 18.12
C ILE A 49 15.18 -22.99 17.02
N PRO A 50 14.76 -23.57 15.89
CA PRO A 50 15.65 -23.82 14.75
C PRO A 50 16.29 -22.53 14.24
N HIS A 51 17.58 -22.59 13.87
CA HIS A 51 18.35 -21.40 13.47
C HIS A 51 17.73 -20.70 12.24
N GLU A 52 17.10 -21.45 11.35
CA GLU A 52 16.48 -20.96 10.12
C GLU A 52 15.28 -20.05 10.40
N VAL A 53 14.57 -20.28 11.52
CA VAL A 53 13.34 -19.54 11.86
C VAL A 53 13.57 -18.55 13.01
N ALA A 54 14.67 -18.72 13.76
CA ALA A 54 15.07 -17.82 14.85
C ALA A 54 15.07 -16.32 14.49
N PRO A 55 15.57 -15.86 13.32
CA PRO A 55 15.53 -14.43 12.98
C PRO A 55 14.12 -13.91 12.63
N HIS A 56 13.17 -14.80 12.36
CA HIS A 56 11.84 -14.45 11.85
C HIS A 56 10.72 -14.58 12.90
N ILE A 57 11.03 -15.14 14.09
CA ILE A 57 10.07 -15.36 15.16
C ILE A 57 10.43 -14.51 16.37
N ARG A 58 9.40 -14.02 17.06
CA ARG A 58 9.52 -13.46 18.41
C ARG A 58 9.28 -14.57 19.43
N PRO A 59 10.30 -15.04 20.17
CA PRO A 59 10.17 -16.14 21.12
C PRO A 59 9.08 -15.91 22.16
N GLU A 60 8.78 -14.65 22.48
CA GLU A 60 7.77 -14.23 23.45
C GLU A 60 6.35 -14.63 23.03
N LEU A 61 6.10 -14.81 21.73
CA LEU A 61 4.80 -15.25 21.21
C LEU A 61 4.58 -16.76 21.36
N PHE A 62 5.66 -17.52 21.62
CA PHE A 62 5.63 -18.99 21.69
C PHE A 62 6.32 -19.53 22.96
N PRO A 63 5.97 -19.05 24.16
CA PRO A 63 6.74 -19.31 25.39
C PRO A 63 6.76 -20.78 25.80
N LYS A 64 5.77 -21.57 25.38
CA LYS A 64 5.62 -22.99 25.71
C LYS A 64 5.33 -23.83 24.48
N SER A 65 5.97 -23.51 23.35
CA SER A 65 5.79 -24.27 22.12
C SER A 65 7.09 -24.91 21.64
N ALA A 66 6.99 -26.16 21.21
CA ALA A 66 7.97 -26.85 20.38
C ALA A 66 7.85 -26.35 18.94
N ILE A 67 8.92 -25.75 18.42
CA ILE A 67 8.97 -25.25 17.03
C ILE A 67 9.64 -26.30 16.13
N SER A 68 8.97 -26.70 15.06
CA SER A 68 9.48 -27.65 14.07
C SER A 68 9.20 -27.15 12.66
N ILE A 69 10.21 -27.13 11.79
CA ILE A 69 10.05 -26.69 10.39
C ILE A 69 9.21 -27.71 9.63
N ILE A 70 8.28 -27.25 8.79
CA ILE A 70 7.47 -28.13 7.93
C ILE A 70 8.38 -28.71 6.85
N PRO A 71 8.66 -30.03 6.85
CA PRO A 71 9.50 -30.64 5.84
C PRO A 71 8.74 -30.63 4.50
N HIS A 72 9.46 -30.40 3.39
CA HIS A 72 8.92 -30.41 2.02
C HIS A 72 8.00 -29.24 1.65
N ALA A 73 8.02 -28.13 2.39
CA ALA A 73 7.65 -26.86 1.78
C ALA A 73 8.57 -26.66 0.56
N PRO A 74 8.04 -26.56 -0.67
CA PRO A 74 8.89 -26.43 -1.85
C PRO A 74 9.79 -25.23 -1.62
N SER A 75 11.10 -25.45 -1.61
CA SER A 75 12.12 -24.39 -1.56
C SER A 75 12.09 -23.69 -2.91
N ALA A 76 11.06 -22.90 -3.14
CA ALA A 76 10.88 -22.14 -4.35
C ALA A 76 11.91 -21.02 -4.36
N THR A 77 12.53 -20.85 -5.51
CA THR A 77 13.48 -19.78 -5.79
C THR A 77 12.83 -18.44 -5.44
N ALA A 78 13.59 -17.56 -4.75
CA ALA A 78 13.14 -16.20 -4.44
C ALA A 78 12.46 -15.55 -5.67
N MET A 79 11.36 -14.86 -5.42
CA MET A 79 10.55 -14.26 -6.48
C MET A 79 10.96 -12.81 -6.67
N ASP A 80 11.32 -12.44 -7.91
CA ASP A 80 11.52 -11.04 -8.27
C ASP A 80 10.16 -10.40 -8.58
N LEU A 81 9.79 -9.39 -7.77
CA LEU A 81 8.56 -8.63 -7.94
C LEU A 81 8.89 -7.21 -8.38
N VAL A 82 8.25 -6.76 -9.46
CA VAL A 82 8.37 -5.38 -9.94
C VAL A 82 7.25 -4.54 -9.34
N ILE A 83 7.61 -3.50 -8.61
CA ILE A 83 6.66 -2.59 -7.95
C ILE A 83 6.77 -1.17 -8.53
N PRO A 84 5.65 -0.46 -8.78
CA PRO A 84 5.69 0.94 -9.12
C PRO A 84 6.01 1.77 -7.88
N VAL A 85 7.01 2.66 -7.99
CA VAL A 85 7.35 3.61 -6.93
C VAL A 85 7.09 5.07 -7.35
N GLY A 86 6.93 5.34 -8.65
CA GLY A 86 6.79 6.69 -9.18
C GLY A 86 8.12 7.44 -9.32
N SER A 87 8.16 8.42 -10.22
CA SER A 87 9.35 9.24 -10.49
C SER A 87 9.22 10.62 -9.86
N LEU A 88 10.32 11.13 -9.30
CA LEU A 88 10.39 12.54 -8.86
C LEU A 88 10.34 13.52 -10.02
N ALA A 89 10.67 13.11 -11.25
CA ALA A 89 10.58 13.96 -12.42
C ALA A 89 9.12 14.36 -12.72
N ASP A 90 8.17 13.51 -12.36
CA ASP A 90 6.74 13.75 -12.58
C ASP A 90 6.15 14.74 -11.56
N LEU A 91 6.85 14.99 -10.44
CA LEU A 91 6.35 15.80 -9.33
C LEU A 91 6.01 17.23 -9.77
N THR A 92 6.89 17.87 -10.54
CA THR A 92 6.67 19.24 -11.02
C THR A 92 5.42 19.35 -11.90
N PHE A 93 5.15 18.35 -12.74
CA PHE A 93 3.98 18.33 -13.60
C PHE A 93 2.69 18.17 -12.79
N VAL A 94 2.73 17.29 -11.79
CA VAL A 94 1.59 17.09 -10.87
C VAL A 94 1.30 18.36 -10.09
N ASP A 95 2.32 19.04 -9.58
CA ASP A 95 2.17 20.28 -8.80
C ASP A 95 1.58 21.40 -9.66
N VAL A 96 2.13 21.63 -10.84
CA VAL A 96 1.62 22.65 -11.78
C VAL A 96 0.21 22.33 -12.23
N GLY A 97 -0.07 21.07 -12.58
CA GLY A 97 -1.40 20.63 -12.99
C GLY A 97 -2.44 20.80 -11.89
N THR A 98 -2.08 20.45 -10.65
CA THR A 98 -2.95 20.62 -9.49
C THR A 98 -3.22 22.09 -9.20
N ALA A 99 -2.18 22.93 -9.22
CA ALA A 99 -2.34 24.37 -9.04
C ALA A 99 -3.24 25.00 -10.12
N ALA A 100 -3.06 24.61 -11.38
CA ALA A 100 -3.89 25.06 -12.48
C ALA A 100 -5.36 24.63 -12.30
N ALA A 101 -5.60 23.36 -11.94
CA ALA A 101 -6.95 22.85 -11.68
C ALA A 101 -7.65 23.63 -10.55
N ILE A 102 -6.95 23.87 -9.44
CA ILE A 102 -7.47 24.67 -8.32
C ILE A 102 -7.81 26.09 -8.77
N LEU A 103 -6.93 26.73 -9.55
CA LEU A 103 -7.17 28.07 -10.09
C LEU A 103 -8.40 28.11 -11.00
N PHE A 104 -8.57 27.14 -11.90
CA PHE A 104 -9.76 27.05 -12.75
C PHE A 104 -11.04 26.88 -11.93
N CYS A 105 -11.02 26.01 -10.92
CA CYS A 105 -12.14 25.84 -10.00
C CYS A 105 -12.49 27.17 -9.29
N PHE A 106 -11.48 27.90 -8.81
CA PHE A 106 -11.68 29.20 -8.15
C PHE A 106 -12.30 30.25 -9.10
N LEU A 107 -11.77 30.37 -10.33
CA LEU A 107 -12.31 31.29 -11.33
C LEU A 107 -13.75 30.94 -11.70
N TYR A 108 -14.03 29.66 -11.90
CA TYR A 108 -15.38 29.17 -12.17
C TYR A 108 -16.36 29.55 -11.05
N LEU A 109 -16.01 29.27 -9.80
CA LEU A 109 -16.85 29.60 -8.64
C LEU A 109 -17.06 31.12 -8.51
N SER A 110 -16.02 31.91 -8.79
CA SER A 110 -16.12 33.38 -8.79
C SER A 110 -17.09 33.88 -9.85
N LEU A 111 -17.02 33.34 -11.08
CA LEU A 111 -17.93 33.69 -12.17
C LEU A 111 -19.38 33.30 -11.85
N VAL A 112 -19.61 32.11 -11.30
CA VAL A 112 -20.94 31.65 -10.90
C VAL A 112 -21.49 32.52 -9.77
N SER A 113 -20.65 32.90 -8.80
CA SER A 113 -21.03 33.78 -7.70
C SER A 113 -21.42 35.17 -8.21
N LEU A 114 -20.65 35.77 -9.11
CA LEU A 114 -20.96 37.07 -9.73
C LEU A 114 -22.25 37.03 -10.55
N ARG A 115 -22.44 35.98 -11.37
CA ARG A 115 -23.69 35.78 -12.12
C ARG A 115 -24.89 35.67 -11.19
N THR A 116 -24.73 34.95 -10.08
CA THR A 116 -25.79 34.79 -9.07
C THR A 116 -26.09 36.11 -8.38
N ALA A 117 -25.07 36.87 -7.98
CA ALA A 117 -25.24 38.18 -7.39
C ALA A 117 -25.97 39.14 -8.35
N HIS A 118 -25.53 39.21 -9.62
CA HIS A 118 -26.18 40.05 -10.63
C HIS A 118 -27.66 39.69 -10.82
N ARG A 119 -27.99 38.38 -10.86
CA ARG A 119 -29.39 37.91 -10.91
C ARG A 119 -30.20 38.38 -9.70
N LEU A 120 -29.63 38.30 -8.50
CA LEU A 120 -30.30 38.75 -7.26
C LEU A 120 -30.50 40.27 -7.23
N TYR A 121 -29.55 41.05 -7.73
CA TYR A 121 -29.66 42.51 -7.77
C TYR A 121 -30.64 43.04 -8.82
N GLN A 122 -30.92 42.27 -9.88
CA GLN A 122 -31.89 42.67 -10.91
C GLN A 122 -33.34 42.32 -10.55
N ALA A 123 -33.55 41.31 -9.70
CA ALA A 123 -34.87 40.89 -9.24
C ALA A 123 -35.72 41.92 -8.42
N PRO A 124 -35.16 42.87 -7.62
CA PRO A 124 -35.97 43.73 -6.75
C PRO A 124 -36.76 44.81 -7.50
N ASN A 125 -36.38 45.15 -8.73
CA ASN A 125 -37.04 46.22 -9.49
C ASN A 125 -38.38 45.82 -10.13
N MET A 126 -38.77 44.54 -10.06
CA MET A 126 -40.05 44.06 -10.60
C MET A 126 -41.20 44.02 -9.57
N LEU A 127 -40.93 44.37 -8.30
CA LEU A 127 -41.92 44.31 -7.20
C LEU A 127 -42.40 45.70 -6.74
N LYS A 128 -42.13 46.77 -7.50
CA LYS A 128 -42.43 48.16 -7.12
C LYS A 128 -43.45 48.88 -8.02
N THR A 129 -44.24 48.14 -8.79
CA THR A 129 -45.36 48.68 -9.57
C THR A 129 -46.69 48.16 -9.01
N GLU A 130 -47.11 48.70 -7.87
CA GLU A 130 -48.53 48.79 -7.45
C GLU A 130 -48.75 50.11 -6.72
#